data_AF-A0A2A2FID1-F1
#
_entry.id   AF-A0A2A2FID1-F1
#
_cell.length_a   1.000
_cell.length_b   1.000
_cell.length_c   1.000
_cell.angle_alpha   90.00
_cell.angle_beta   90.00
_cell.angle_gamma   90.00
#
_symmetry.space_group_name_H-M   'P 1'
#
loop_
_entity.id
_entity.type
_entity.pdbx_description
1 polymer ?
#
loop_
_entity_poly.entity_id
_entity_poly.type
_entity_poly.pdbx_seq_one_letter_code
_entity_poly.pdbx_strand_id
1 'polypeptide(L)'
;MVVATVATLGVAAAASLFMAWSIGAGSSGSTPFAPAVGANAISVMRAGLVVGVLGLLGAILQGANVTEAVGTELIGGVTLTAGAAIVALLTAAALVAIGVFAGYPIATAFTVTGAVVGVGLAMGGDPAWPKYTEILTLWVLTPFAGGGVAYVVARGLIGDALPERPLTAALAGLVGAIVANVGFALLGPAGEQASLSEALGPGLGLGAIGTPLITAAVAAIVAVAVYADLGRDREGAQRRFLLAMGGLVAFSAGGSQVGLAIGPLVPIFSDVGVPLWALLVGGGAGLLAGSWTGAPRMIKAISQDYASMGPRRSISALIPSFAIAQTAVAFGIPVSFNEIIVSAIVGAGYAAGDAGVSRAKMGYTVFAWIASLVGSLALGFGVYSAVQFVL
;
A
#
# COMPACT_ATOMS: atom_id res chain seq x y z
N MET A 1 -12.77 36.83 8.21
CA MET A 1 -11.76 36.10 7.40
C MET A 1 -11.08 34.99 8.19
N VAL A 2 -10.45 35.25 9.35
CA VAL A 2 -9.76 34.20 10.15
C VAL A 2 -10.64 33.00 10.53
N VAL A 3 -11.88 33.22 11.00
CA VAL A 3 -12.80 32.14 11.39
C VAL A 3 -13.18 31.25 10.19
N ALA A 4 -13.36 31.84 9.00
CA ALA A 4 -13.69 31.09 7.79
C ALA A 4 -12.50 30.24 7.33
N THR A 5 -11.28 30.77 7.39
CA THR A 5 -10.04 30.03 7.08
C THR A 5 -9.83 28.86 8.03
N VAL A 6 -10.01 29.07 9.35
CA VAL A 6 -9.90 28.00 10.35
C VAL A 6 -10.97 26.93 10.16
N ALA A 7 -12.21 27.33 9.86
CA ALA A 7 -13.30 26.38 9.60
C ALA A 7 -13.00 25.50 8.36
N THR A 8 -12.53 26.10 7.25
CA THR A 8 -12.18 25.35 6.04
C THR A 8 -11.03 24.37 6.28
N LEU A 9 -10.00 24.76 7.03
CA LEU A 9 -8.90 23.85 7.40
C LEU A 9 -9.39 22.70 8.29
N GLY A 10 -10.33 22.97 9.21
CA GLY A 10 -10.97 21.94 10.02
C GLY A 10 -11.75 20.93 9.19
N VAL A 11 -12.50 21.39 8.17
CA VAL A 11 -13.22 20.50 7.24
C VAL A 11 -12.24 19.69 6.38
N ALA A 12 -11.15 20.31 5.92
CA ALA A 12 -10.11 19.61 5.16
C ALA A 12 -9.44 18.50 5.98
N ALA A 13 -9.12 18.77 7.25
CA ALA A 13 -8.60 17.78 8.18
C ALA A 13 -9.61 16.64 8.42
N ALA A 14 -10.90 16.96 8.60
CA ALA A 14 -11.93 15.94 8.77
C ALA A 14 -12.12 15.07 7.50
N ALA A 15 -12.07 15.68 6.31
CA ALA A 15 -12.12 14.96 5.04
C ALA A 15 -10.92 14.01 4.88
N SER A 16 -9.72 14.47 5.25
CA SER A 16 -8.51 13.63 5.25
C SER A 16 -8.58 12.50 6.26
N LEU A 17 -9.09 12.74 7.48
CA LEU A 17 -9.31 11.68 8.47
C LEU A 17 -10.34 10.66 7.99
N PHE A 18 -11.42 11.11 7.33
CA PHE A 18 -12.39 10.20 6.72
C PHE A 18 -11.76 9.37 5.59
N MET A 19 -10.94 10.00 4.74
CA MET A 19 -10.17 9.29 3.72
C MET A 19 -9.23 8.25 4.35
N ALA A 20 -8.42 8.65 5.34
CA ALA A 20 -7.53 7.75 6.06
C ALA A 20 -8.28 6.57 6.70
N TRP A 21 -9.44 6.84 7.32
CA TRP A 21 -10.29 5.78 7.84
C TRP A 21 -10.77 4.84 6.72
N SER A 22 -11.22 5.36 5.57
CA SER A 22 -11.65 4.54 4.43
C SER A 22 -10.52 3.69 3.85
N ILE A 23 -9.29 4.23 3.79
CA ILE A 23 -8.08 3.49 3.38
C ILE A 23 -7.75 2.40 4.39
N GLY A 24 -7.83 2.70 5.69
CA GLY A 24 -7.67 1.74 6.78
C GLY A 24 -8.69 0.60 6.67
N ALA A 25 -9.97 0.95 6.51
CA ALA A 25 -11.07 0.01 6.43
C ALA A 25 -11.04 -0.84 5.16
N GLY A 26 -10.48 -0.29 4.08
CA GLY A 26 -10.30 -0.96 2.80
C GLY A 26 -8.89 -1.49 2.62
N SER A 27 -8.16 -0.87 1.70
CA SER A 27 -6.94 -1.44 1.12
C SER A 27 -5.81 -1.66 2.13
N SER A 28 -5.44 -0.67 2.94
CA SER A 28 -4.27 -0.77 3.82
C SER A 28 -4.48 -1.72 5.01
N GLY A 29 -5.70 -1.76 5.56
CA GLY A 29 -5.99 -2.56 6.74
C GLY A 29 -6.36 -4.01 6.45
N SER A 30 -6.80 -4.33 5.23
CA SER A 30 -7.33 -5.65 4.90
C SER A 30 -6.38 -6.52 4.08
N THR A 31 -5.73 -5.95 3.07
CA THR A 31 -4.94 -6.74 2.12
C THR A 31 -3.69 -7.38 2.73
N PRO A 32 -2.94 -6.75 3.68
CA PRO A 32 -1.66 -7.30 4.10
C PRO A 32 -1.78 -8.63 4.84
N PHE A 33 -2.89 -8.83 5.57
CA PHE A 33 -3.13 -10.04 6.35
C PHE A 33 -4.26 -10.92 5.78
N ALA A 34 -4.91 -10.54 4.69
CA ALA A 34 -5.92 -11.41 4.06
C ALA A 34 -5.35 -12.80 3.70
N PRO A 35 -4.13 -12.95 3.13
CA PRO A 35 -3.52 -14.27 2.94
C PRO A 35 -3.28 -15.02 4.27
N ALA A 36 -2.78 -14.33 5.30
CA ALA A 36 -2.51 -14.92 6.61
C ALA A 36 -3.77 -15.41 7.32
N VAL A 37 -4.87 -14.65 7.23
CA VAL A 37 -6.19 -15.02 7.73
C VAL A 37 -6.76 -16.19 6.94
N GLY A 38 -6.65 -16.17 5.60
CA GLY A 38 -7.09 -17.27 4.75
C GLY A 38 -6.37 -18.58 5.04
N ALA A 39 -5.08 -18.53 5.42
CA ALA A 39 -4.31 -19.68 5.87
C ALA A 39 -4.53 -20.05 7.36
N ASN A 40 -5.52 -19.46 8.04
CA ASN A 40 -5.82 -19.67 9.46
C ASN A 40 -4.66 -19.35 10.43
N ALA A 41 -3.73 -18.46 10.04
CA ALA A 41 -2.60 -18.09 10.89
C ALA A 41 -3.00 -17.11 12.02
N ILE A 42 -4.01 -16.27 11.79
CA ILE A 42 -4.51 -15.27 12.73
C ILE A 42 -6.01 -15.03 12.51
N SER A 43 -6.73 -14.63 13.55
CA SER A 43 -8.15 -14.27 13.42
C SER A 43 -8.33 -12.87 12.80
N VAL A 44 -9.46 -12.67 12.12
CA VAL A 44 -9.81 -11.44 11.39
C VAL A 44 -9.66 -10.18 12.26
N MET A 45 -10.22 -10.18 13.47
CA MET A 45 -10.18 -9.00 14.35
C MET A 45 -8.76 -8.67 14.83
N ARG A 46 -7.94 -9.70 15.11
CA ARG A 46 -6.55 -9.50 15.51
C ARG A 46 -5.72 -8.99 14.33
N ALA A 47 -5.97 -9.50 13.13
CA ALA A 47 -5.34 -9.03 11.91
C ALA A 47 -5.60 -7.53 11.70
N GLY A 48 -6.85 -7.06 11.81
CA GLY A 48 -7.16 -5.63 11.69
C GLY A 48 -6.40 -4.75 12.68
N LEU A 49 -6.31 -5.14 13.96
CA LEU A 49 -5.54 -4.36 14.93
C LEU A 49 -4.03 -4.35 14.64
N VAL A 50 -3.45 -5.51 14.35
CA VAL A 50 -2.01 -5.64 14.06
C VAL A 50 -1.64 -4.85 12.80
N VAL A 51 -2.44 -4.94 11.75
CA VAL A 51 -2.24 -4.17 10.52
C VAL A 51 -2.35 -2.68 10.79
N GLY A 52 -3.34 -2.23 11.58
CA GLY A 52 -3.48 -0.82 11.94
C GLY A 52 -2.25 -0.27 12.66
N VAL A 53 -1.69 -1.01 13.62
CA VAL A 53 -0.48 -0.59 14.36
C VAL A 53 0.75 -0.56 13.44
N LEU A 54 0.97 -1.60 12.63
CA LEU A 54 2.11 -1.64 11.71
C LEU A 54 1.97 -0.60 10.59
N GLY A 55 0.75 -0.35 10.12
CA GLY A 55 0.44 0.68 9.15
C GLY A 55 0.67 2.09 9.71
N LEU A 56 0.33 2.35 10.97
CA LEU A 56 0.69 3.61 11.64
C LEU A 56 2.22 3.80 11.68
N LEU A 57 2.97 2.77 12.05
CA LEU A 57 4.43 2.83 12.05
C LEU A 57 4.99 3.07 10.64
N GLY A 58 4.46 2.38 9.64
CA GLY A 58 4.82 2.59 8.24
C GLY A 58 4.55 4.00 7.74
N ALA A 59 3.37 4.54 8.08
CA ALA A 59 2.99 5.91 7.74
C ALA A 59 3.99 6.92 8.29
N ILE A 60 4.38 6.79 9.55
CA ILE A 60 5.31 7.72 10.21
C ILE A 60 6.73 7.58 9.64
N LEU A 61 7.20 6.35 9.40
CA LEU A 61 8.60 6.07 9.10
C LEU A 61 8.95 6.09 7.59
N GLN A 62 7.97 5.89 6.72
CA GLN A 62 8.18 5.74 5.28
C GLN A 62 7.24 6.62 4.42
N GLY A 63 6.26 7.29 5.03
CA GLY A 63 5.16 7.88 4.27
C GLY A 63 5.43 9.20 3.56
N ALA A 64 6.63 9.78 3.68
CA ALA A 64 6.96 11.08 3.10
C ALA A 64 6.89 11.08 1.57
N ASN A 65 7.59 10.16 0.89
CA ASN A 65 7.75 10.20 -0.58
C ASN A 65 6.41 10.15 -1.34
N VAL A 66 5.51 9.23 -0.96
CA VAL A 66 4.20 9.12 -1.64
C VAL A 66 3.30 10.28 -1.27
N THR A 67 3.42 10.82 -0.05
CA THR A 67 2.67 12.00 0.38
C THR A 67 3.02 13.22 -0.46
N GLU A 68 4.32 13.46 -0.70
CA GLU A 68 4.80 14.54 -1.55
C GLU A 68 4.33 14.36 -2.99
N ALA A 69 4.52 13.17 -3.58
CA ALA A 69 4.09 12.90 -4.95
C ALA A 69 2.59 13.14 -5.18
N VAL A 70 1.73 12.70 -4.25
CA VAL A 70 0.28 12.90 -4.35
C VAL A 70 -0.09 14.38 -4.15
N GLY A 71 0.66 15.11 -3.32
CA GLY A 71 0.40 16.52 -3.03
C GLY A 71 0.82 17.48 -4.15
N THR A 72 1.89 17.16 -4.90
CA THR A 72 2.52 18.14 -5.80
C THR A 72 2.75 17.67 -7.23
N GLU A 73 2.74 16.36 -7.50
CA GLU A 73 3.19 15.82 -8.80
C GLU A 73 2.05 15.35 -9.71
N LEU A 74 0.79 15.39 -9.22
CA LEU A 74 -0.37 14.92 -9.97
C LEU A 74 -1.02 15.99 -10.85
N ILE A 75 -0.74 17.28 -10.65
CA ILE A 75 -1.29 18.36 -11.49
C ILE A 75 -0.27 19.50 -11.60
N GLY A 76 -0.04 19.99 -12.81
CA GLY A 76 0.82 21.14 -13.08
C GLY A 76 0.06 22.46 -13.11
N GLY A 77 0.77 23.58 -12.99
CA GLY A 77 0.21 24.93 -13.20
C GLY A 77 -0.70 25.46 -12.08
N VAL A 78 -1.13 24.61 -11.14
CA VAL A 78 -1.97 24.99 -10.00
C VAL A 78 -1.53 24.27 -8.72
N THR A 79 -1.75 24.92 -7.58
CA THR A 79 -1.59 24.33 -6.24
C THR A 79 -2.96 24.03 -5.65
N LEU A 80 -3.17 22.82 -5.11
CA LEU A 80 -4.46 22.42 -4.55
C LEU A 80 -4.88 23.36 -3.41
N THR A 81 -6.08 23.93 -3.54
CA THR A 81 -6.70 24.75 -2.48
C THR A 81 -7.36 23.86 -1.43
N ALA A 82 -7.66 24.40 -0.25
CA ALA A 82 -8.41 23.66 0.78
C ALA A 82 -9.77 23.16 0.28
N GLY A 83 -10.49 23.96 -0.51
CA GLY A 83 -11.75 23.55 -1.13
C GLY A 83 -11.58 22.40 -2.13
N ALA A 84 -10.53 22.47 -2.94
CA ALA A 84 -10.17 21.41 -3.89
C ALA A 84 -9.82 20.10 -3.17
N ALA A 85 -8.98 20.16 -2.14
CA ALA A 85 -8.60 19.00 -1.35
C ALA A 85 -9.81 18.37 -0.64
N ILE A 86 -10.74 19.17 -0.10
CA ILE A 86 -11.99 18.68 0.51
C ILE A 86 -12.81 17.88 -0.53
N VAL A 87 -13.04 18.44 -1.71
CA VAL A 87 -13.83 17.76 -2.76
C VAL A 87 -13.14 16.48 -3.21
N ALA A 88 -11.84 16.51 -3.45
CA ALA A 88 -11.08 15.35 -3.89
C ALA A 88 -11.12 14.22 -2.84
N LEU A 89 -10.80 14.55 -1.57
CA LEU A 89 -10.74 13.58 -0.48
C LEU A 89 -12.11 13.01 -0.13
N LEU A 90 -13.18 13.83 -0.07
CA LEU A 90 -14.52 13.33 0.20
C LEU A 90 -15.05 12.44 -0.93
N THR A 91 -14.79 12.82 -2.19
CA THR A 91 -15.17 12.00 -3.36
C THR A 91 -14.49 10.64 -3.29
N ALA A 92 -13.17 10.62 -3.09
CA ALA A 92 -12.42 9.38 -3.01
C ALA A 92 -12.81 8.55 -1.79
N ALA A 93 -12.97 9.17 -0.62
CA ALA A 93 -13.31 8.49 0.63
C ALA A 93 -14.68 7.83 0.56
N ALA A 94 -15.68 8.50 -0.04
CA ALA A 94 -17.02 7.97 -0.22
C ALA A 94 -17.01 6.74 -1.15
N LEU A 95 -16.33 6.82 -2.30
CA LEU A 95 -16.25 5.70 -3.24
C LEU A 95 -15.52 4.49 -2.63
N VAL A 96 -14.42 4.72 -1.91
CA VAL A 96 -13.69 3.65 -1.21
C VAL A 96 -14.56 3.04 -0.10
N ALA A 97 -15.25 3.87 0.69
CA ALA A 97 -16.15 3.39 1.74
C ALA A 97 -17.30 2.54 1.19
N ILE A 98 -17.92 2.95 0.08
CA ILE A 98 -18.94 2.14 -0.61
C ILE A 98 -18.39 0.77 -0.98
N GLY A 99 -17.18 0.71 -1.54
CA GLY A 99 -16.47 -0.54 -1.81
C GLY A 99 -16.29 -1.42 -0.57
N VAL A 100 -15.84 -0.84 0.53
CA VAL A 100 -15.67 -1.53 1.81
C VAL A 100 -16.96 -2.17 2.30
N PHE A 101 -18.05 -1.42 2.32
CA PHE A 101 -19.35 -1.92 2.79
C PHE A 101 -20.00 -2.90 1.80
N ALA A 102 -19.74 -2.75 0.50
CA ALA A 102 -20.18 -3.69 -0.53
C ALA A 102 -19.31 -4.96 -0.61
N GLY A 103 -18.17 -5.00 0.09
CA GLY A 103 -17.24 -6.14 0.08
C GLY A 103 -16.42 -6.26 -1.21
N TYR A 104 -16.23 -5.17 -1.95
CA TYR A 104 -15.42 -5.13 -3.18
C TYR A 104 -14.13 -4.31 -2.96
N PRO A 105 -12.94 -4.87 -3.26
CA PRO A 105 -11.67 -4.21 -3.04
C PRO A 105 -11.43 -3.11 -4.09
N ILE A 106 -11.86 -1.88 -3.79
CA ILE A 106 -11.66 -0.70 -4.65
C ILE A 106 -10.19 -0.27 -4.65
N ALA A 107 -9.63 0.01 -5.83
CA ALA A 107 -8.25 0.47 -5.96
C ALA A 107 -8.12 1.91 -5.44
N THR A 108 -7.76 2.08 -4.17
CA THR A 108 -7.75 3.39 -3.52
C THR A 108 -6.84 4.41 -4.23
N ALA A 109 -5.64 4.00 -4.64
CA ALA A 109 -4.74 4.87 -5.40
C ALA A 109 -5.40 5.39 -6.69
N PHE A 110 -6.20 4.56 -7.37
CA PHE A 110 -6.87 4.96 -8.60
C PHE A 110 -7.95 5.99 -8.30
N THR A 111 -8.72 5.76 -7.23
CA THR A 111 -9.80 6.65 -6.82
C THR A 111 -9.28 8.01 -6.34
N VAL A 112 -8.19 8.04 -5.56
CA VAL A 112 -7.61 9.30 -5.08
C VAL A 112 -6.93 10.05 -6.22
N THR A 113 -6.09 9.39 -7.00
CA THR A 113 -5.44 10.01 -8.16
C THR A 113 -6.48 10.56 -9.12
N GLY A 114 -7.53 9.79 -9.43
CA GLY A 114 -8.63 10.26 -10.27
C GLY A 114 -9.29 11.52 -9.71
N ALA A 115 -9.68 11.50 -8.43
CA ALA A 115 -10.30 12.66 -7.78
C ALA A 115 -9.40 13.91 -7.76
N VAL A 116 -8.11 13.75 -7.44
CA VAL A 116 -7.13 14.84 -7.41
C VAL A 116 -6.91 15.43 -8.80
N VAL A 117 -6.71 14.58 -9.81
CA VAL A 117 -6.56 15.02 -11.21
C VAL A 117 -7.83 15.70 -11.69
N GLY A 118 -9.01 15.15 -11.40
CA GLY A 118 -10.30 15.74 -11.78
C GLY A 118 -10.50 17.14 -11.22
N VAL A 119 -10.27 17.32 -9.92
CA VAL A 119 -10.34 18.64 -9.28
C VAL A 119 -9.26 19.59 -9.81
N GLY A 120 -8.02 19.12 -9.97
CA GLY A 120 -6.91 19.91 -10.49
C GLY A 120 -7.16 20.45 -11.91
N LEU A 121 -7.74 19.61 -12.79
CA LEU A 121 -8.17 20.05 -14.12
C LEU A 121 -9.32 21.06 -14.06
N ALA A 122 -10.27 20.89 -13.14
CA ALA A 122 -11.35 21.86 -12.94
C ALA A 122 -10.86 23.22 -12.42
N MET A 123 -9.69 23.25 -11.76
CA MET A 123 -9.00 24.48 -11.37
C MET A 123 -8.24 25.15 -12.54
N GLY A 124 -8.20 24.54 -13.72
CA GLY A 124 -7.42 25.01 -14.86
C GLY A 124 -5.95 24.55 -14.86
N GLY A 125 -5.62 23.51 -14.09
CA GLY A 125 -4.28 22.91 -14.07
C GLY A 125 -3.97 22.08 -15.32
N ASP A 126 -2.68 21.82 -15.50
CA ASP A 126 -2.15 21.05 -16.62
C ASP A 126 -1.93 19.58 -16.26
N PRO A 127 -2.22 18.64 -17.17
CA PRO A 127 -1.88 17.22 -17.00
C PRO A 127 -0.37 16.98 -16.77
N ALA A 128 -0.03 16.28 -15.68
CA ALA A 128 1.34 15.86 -15.38
C ALA A 128 1.74 14.58 -16.15
N TRP A 129 1.80 14.66 -17.49
CA TRP A 129 2.05 13.51 -18.37
C TRP A 129 3.25 12.61 -18.01
N PRO A 130 4.43 13.15 -17.60
CA PRO A 130 5.54 12.31 -17.17
C PRO A 130 5.15 11.43 -15.98
N LYS A 131 4.52 12.02 -14.96
CA LYS A 131 4.08 11.29 -13.76
C LYS A 131 2.97 10.30 -14.08
N TYR A 132 2.04 10.66 -14.96
CA TYR A 132 0.97 9.76 -15.38
C TYR A 132 1.52 8.52 -16.09
N THR A 133 2.59 8.67 -16.87
CA THR A 133 3.24 7.56 -17.56
C THR A 133 3.88 6.60 -16.56
N GLU A 134 4.56 7.11 -15.53
CA GLU A 134 5.12 6.30 -14.43
C GLU A 134 4.02 5.52 -13.70
N ILE A 135 2.96 6.22 -13.28
CA ILE A 135 1.82 5.66 -12.55
C ILE A 135 1.14 4.56 -13.38
N LEU A 136 0.78 4.86 -14.63
CA LEU A 136 0.08 3.91 -15.50
C LEU A 136 0.95 2.70 -15.86
N THR A 137 2.26 2.91 -16.07
CA THR A 137 3.19 1.82 -16.32
C THR A 137 3.22 0.86 -15.15
N LEU A 138 3.33 1.37 -13.92
CA LEU A 138 3.34 0.53 -12.74
C LEU A 138 1.98 -0.17 -12.54
N TRP A 139 0.86 0.55 -12.64
CA TRP A 139 -0.48 -0.03 -12.46
C TRP A 139 -0.75 -1.14 -13.48
N VAL A 140 -0.46 -0.91 -14.77
CA VAL A 140 -0.66 -1.92 -15.81
C VAL A 140 0.25 -3.13 -15.60
N LEU A 141 1.51 -2.94 -15.22
CA LEU A 141 2.45 -4.06 -15.02
C LEU A 141 2.19 -4.85 -13.74
N THR A 142 1.61 -4.23 -12.72
CA THR A 142 1.43 -4.82 -11.39
C THR A 142 0.68 -6.15 -11.42
N PRO A 143 -0.47 -6.31 -12.11
CA PRO A 143 -1.15 -7.59 -12.18
C PRO A 143 -0.32 -8.71 -12.78
N PHE A 144 0.47 -8.41 -13.81
CA PHE A 144 1.29 -9.39 -14.52
C PHE A 144 2.55 -9.75 -13.73
N ALA A 145 3.24 -8.75 -13.19
CA ALA A 145 4.43 -8.97 -12.36
C ALA A 145 4.07 -9.65 -11.04
N GLY A 146 3.08 -9.11 -10.32
CA GLY A 146 2.63 -9.63 -9.03
C GLY A 146 2.02 -11.02 -9.14
N GLY A 147 1.06 -11.19 -10.05
CA GLY A 147 0.42 -12.49 -10.30
C GLY A 147 1.37 -13.52 -10.90
N GLY A 148 2.20 -13.12 -11.88
CA GLY A 148 3.15 -14.01 -12.54
C GLY A 148 4.25 -14.51 -11.59
N VAL A 149 4.87 -13.61 -10.81
CA VAL A 149 5.86 -14.01 -9.80
C VAL A 149 5.20 -14.87 -8.72
N ALA A 150 4.00 -14.51 -8.25
CA ALA A 150 3.28 -15.33 -7.27
C ALA A 150 2.98 -16.74 -7.80
N TYR A 151 2.60 -16.86 -9.08
CA TYR A 151 2.39 -18.15 -9.74
C TYR A 151 3.66 -19.00 -9.77
N VAL A 152 4.79 -18.43 -10.21
CA VAL A 152 6.07 -19.15 -10.29
C VAL A 152 6.54 -19.60 -8.90
N VAL A 153 6.47 -18.71 -7.91
CA VAL A 153 6.84 -19.02 -6.52
C VAL A 153 5.93 -20.11 -5.95
N ALA A 154 4.61 -20.03 -6.20
CA ALA A 154 3.65 -21.04 -5.76
C ALA A 154 3.91 -22.39 -6.42
N ARG A 155 4.18 -22.45 -7.72
CA ARG A 155 4.55 -23.69 -8.43
C ARG A 155 5.80 -24.33 -7.83
N GLY A 156 6.80 -23.53 -7.49
CA GLY A 156 8.03 -24.00 -6.84
C GLY A 156 7.82 -24.54 -5.43
N LEU A 157 6.96 -23.90 -4.62
CA LEU A 157 6.68 -24.33 -3.24
C LEU A 157 5.68 -25.49 -3.16
N ILE A 158 4.75 -25.59 -4.09
CA ILE A 158 3.71 -26.63 -4.09
C ILE A 158 4.20 -27.91 -4.78
N GLY A 159 4.96 -27.78 -5.88
CA GLY A 159 5.46 -28.93 -6.62
C GLY A 159 6.65 -29.63 -5.97
N ASP A 160 6.93 -30.85 -6.44
CA ASP A 160 8.03 -31.68 -5.92
C ASP A 160 9.38 -31.39 -6.58
N ALA A 161 9.42 -30.46 -7.54
CA ALA A 161 10.61 -30.14 -8.32
C ALA A 161 11.72 -29.47 -7.49
N LEU A 162 11.35 -28.70 -6.46
CA LEU A 162 12.28 -27.98 -5.62
C LEU A 162 12.04 -28.33 -4.13
N PRO A 163 13.11 -28.53 -3.34
CA PRO A 163 12.96 -28.74 -1.91
C PRO A 163 12.40 -27.49 -1.23
N GLU A 164 11.23 -27.60 -0.60
CA GLU A 164 10.51 -26.45 0.00
C GLU A 164 11.35 -25.68 1.01
N ARG A 165 12.09 -26.37 1.88
CA ARG A 165 12.82 -25.75 2.99
C ARG A 165 13.90 -24.77 2.51
N PRO A 166 14.86 -25.15 1.65
CA PRO A 166 15.82 -24.21 1.10
C PRO A 166 15.18 -23.18 0.18
N LEU A 167 14.12 -23.51 -0.57
CA LEU A 167 13.41 -22.53 -1.39
C LEU A 167 12.76 -21.42 -0.53
N THR A 168 12.05 -21.79 0.53
CA THR A 168 11.43 -20.85 1.47
C THR A 168 12.48 -19.99 2.16
N ALA A 169 13.62 -20.58 2.55
CA ALA A 169 14.74 -19.85 3.13
C ALA A 169 15.37 -18.85 2.13
N ALA A 170 15.57 -19.25 0.87
CA ALA A 170 16.09 -18.36 -0.16
C ALA A 170 15.15 -17.19 -0.43
N LEU A 171 13.85 -17.46 -0.50
CA LEU A 171 12.80 -16.45 -0.62
C LEU A 171 12.78 -15.49 0.59
N ALA A 172 12.95 -16.02 1.81
CA ALA A 172 13.11 -15.19 3.00
C ALA A 172 14.38 -14.34 2.95
N GLY A 173 15.48 -14.87 2.41
CA GLY A 173 16.70 -14.11 2.17
C GLY A 173 16.50 -12.95 1.19
N LEU A 174 15.75 -13.17 0.11
CA LEU A 174 15.35 -12.09 -0.81
C LEU A 174 14.54 -11.01 -0.08
N VAL A 175 13.59 -11.40 0.76
CA VAL A 175 12.85 -10.46 1.61
C VAL A 175 13.79 -9.70 2.54
N GLY A 176 14.76 -10.38 3.16
CA GLY A 176 15.80 -9.76 3.98
C GLY A 176 16.64 -8.73 3.20
N ALA A 177 17.01 -9.05 1.96
CA ALA A 177 17.71 -8.12 1.08
C ALA A 177 16.87 -6.86 0.78
N ILE A 178 15.57 -7.03 0.51
CA ILE A 178 14.64 -5.90 0.32
C ILE A 178 14.59 -5.07 1.61
N VAL A 179 14.35 -5.69 2.77
CA VAL A 179 14.28 -5.02 4.08
C VAL A 179 15.55 -4.20 4.38
N ALA A 180 16.74 -4.72 4.03
CA ALA A 180 17.99 -4.00 4.22
C ALA A 180 18.08 -2.71 3.40
N ASN A 181 17.34 -2.62 2.30
CA ASN A 181 17.33 -1.49 1.36
C ASN A 181 16.01 -0.69 1.40
N VAL A 182 15.13 -0.97 2.38
CA VAL A 182 13.96 -0.12 2.65
C VAL A 182 14.44 1.21 3.21
N GLY A 183 14.01 2.32 2.60
CA GLY A 183 14.27 3.67 3.11
C GLY A 183 13.46 3.95 4.38
N PHE A 184 14.11 4.52 5.38
CA PHE A 184 13.48 4.99 6.61
C PHE A 184 13.87 6.44 6.88
N ALA A 185 12.89 7.27 7.23
CA ALA A 185 13.13 8.68 7.57
C ALA A 185 14.05 8.87 8.80
N LEU A 186 14.14 7.88 9.69
CA LEU A 186 14.99 7.95 10.88
C LEU A 186 16.48 7.68 10.62
N LEU A 187 16.80 7.04 9.49
CA LEU A 187 18.18 6.65 9.16
C LEU A 187 18.87 7.67 8.25
N GLY A 188 18.09 8.49 7.55
CA GLY A 188 18.60 9.54 6.68
C GLY A 188 18.84 10.87 7.41
N PRO A 189 19.58 11.80 6.78
CA PRO A 189 19.59 13.20 7.17
C PRO A 189 18.18 13.81 7.22
N ALA A 190 18.04 14.98 7.86
CA ALA A 190 16.75 15.67 7.93
C ALA A 190 16.20 15.96 6.51
N GLY A 191 15.03 15.41 6.20
CA GLY A 191 14.38 15.56 4.88
C GLY A 191 14.74 14.46 3.86
N GLU A 192 15.63 13.54 4.22
CA GLU A 192 16.03 12.41 3.36
C GLU A 192 15.73 11.07 4.04
N GLN A 193 15.52 10.03 3.24
CA GLN A 193 15.43 8.66 3.74
C GLN A 193 16.74 7.94 3.45
N ALA A 194 17.19 7.10 4.38
CA ALA A 194 18.27 6.16 4.13
C ALA A 194 17.83 4.76 4.52
N SER A 195 18.40 3.77 3.85
CA SER A 195 18.20 2.37 4.20
C SER A 195 19.20 1.89 5.24
N LEU A 196 18.95 0.71 5.82
CA LEU A 196 19.86 0.09 6.77
C LEU A 196 21.25 -0.17 6.15
N SER A 197 21.27 -0.59 4.89
CA SER A 197 22.50 -0.85 4.15
C SER A 197 23.30 0.42 3.89
N GLU A 198 22.64 1.54 3.60
CA GLU A 198 23.26 2.86 3.40
C GLU A 198 23.74 3.49 4.71
N ALA A 199 23.01 3.28 5.81
CA ALA A 199 23.38 3.81 7.13
C ALA A 199 24.61 3.09 7.72
N LEU A 200 24.70 1.77 7.54
CA LEU A 200 25.77 0.96 8.14
C LEU A 200 26.95 0.68 7.20
N GLY A 201 26.69 0.60 5.89
CA GLY A 201 27.68 0.23 4.88
C GLY A 201 28.95 1.09 4.89
N PRO A 202 28.84 2.43 4.86
CA PRO A 202 30.00 3.33 4.92
C PRO A 202 30.85 3.15 6.18
N GLY A 203 30.22 2.82 7.32
CA GLY A 203 30.90 2.59 8.61
C GLY A 203 31.85 1.39 8.62
N LEU A 204 31.74 0.49 7.63
CA LEU A 204 32.66 -0.65 7.50
C LEU A 204 34.03 -0.28 6.93
N GLY A 205 34.19 0.91 6.34
CA GLY A 205 35.45 1.33 5.72
C GLY A 205 35.82 0.56 4.44
N LEU A 206 34.88 -0.18 3.84
CA LEU A 206 35.09 -1.03 2.65
C LEU A 206 34.70 -0.35 1.33
N GLY A 207 34.54 0.98 1.34
CA GLY A 207 34.11 1.75 0.17
C GLY A 207 32.77 1.25 -0.40
N ALA A 208 32.70 1.13 -1.72
CA ALA A 208 31.49 0.74 -2.46
C ALA A 208 30.95 -0.67 -2.12
N ILE A 209 31.75 -1.52 -1.47
CA ILE A 209 31.36 -2.89 -1.10
C ILE A 209 30.59 -2.93 0.24
N GLY A 210 30.67 -1.87 1.06
CA GLY A 210 30.02 -1.83 2.38
C GLY A 210 28.50 -2.05 2.32
N THR A 211 27.80 -1.28 1.48
CA THR A 211 26.34 -1.36 1.29
C THR A 211 25.86 -2.75 0.79
N PRO A 212 26.41 -3.32 -0.30
CA PRO A 212 26.00 -4.66 -0.74
C PRO A 212 26.38 -5.75 0.27
N LEU A 213 27.44 -5.57 1.06
CA LEU A 213 27.80 -6.52 2.12
C LEU A 213 26.77 -6.54 3.26
N ILE A 214 26.29 -5.38 3.71
CA ILE A 214 25.20 -5.31 4.71
C ILE A 214 23.93 -5.96 4.16
N THR A 215 23.60 -5.69 2.90
CA THR A 215 22.44 -6.32 2.23
C THR A 215 22.57 -7.85 2.22
N ALA A 216 23.73 -8.37 1.80
CA ALA A 216 24.00 -9.80 1.78
C ALA A 216 23.99 -10.42 3.19
N ALA A 217 24.51 -9.71 4.19
CA ALA A 217 24.52 -10.16 5.58
C ALA A 217 23.10 -10.28 6.13
N VAL A 218 22.25 -9.26 5.95
CA VAL A 218 20.84 -9.31 6.39
C VAL A 218 20.08 -10.42 5.65
N ALA A 219 20.27 -10.53 4.33
CA ALA A 219 19.67 -11.61 3.53
C ALA A 219 20.08 -13.00 4.06
N ALA A 220 21.36 -13.21 4.35
CA ALA A 220 21.88 -14.47 4.88
C ALA A 220 21.33 -14.76 6.29
N ILE A 221 21.29 -13.76 7.17
CA ILE A 221 20.75 -13.89 8.53
C ILE A 221 19.28 -14.33 8.47
N VAL A 222 18.46 -13.66 7.66
CA VAL A 222 17.04 -14.00 7.52
C VAL A 222 16.86 -15.39 6.89
N ALA A 223 17.62 -15.72 5.84
CA ALA A 223 17.56 -17.02 5.20
C ALA A 223 17.93 -18.16 6.17
N VAL A 224 19.02 -18.01 6.92
CA VAL A 224 19.49 -19.00 7.90
C VAL A 224 18.50 -19.13 9.04
N ALA A 225 17.96 -18.02 9.56
CA ALA A 225 16.97 -18.04 10.63
C ALA A 225 15.71 -18.83 10.21
N VAL A 226 15.16 -18.55 9.02
CA VAL A 226 13.98 -19.25 8.49
C VAL A 226 14.31 -20.71 8.17
N TYR A 227 15.48 -21.00 7.60
CA TYR A 227 15.91 -22.38 7.33
C TYR A 227 16.01 -23.21 8.61
N ALA A 228 16.60 -22.64 9.67
CA ALA A 228 16.76 -23.30 10.95
C ALA A 228 15.40 -23.52 11.62
N ASP A 229 14.50 -22.53 11.59
CA ASP A 229 13.17 -22.62 12.17
C ASP A 229 12.30 -23.69 11.49
N LEU A 230 12.29 -23.72 10.15
CA LEU A 230 11.60 -24.75 9.37
C LEU A 230 12.08 -26.18 9.65
N GLY A 231 13.33 -26.34 10.09
CA GLY A 231 13.88 -27.64 10.47
C GLY A 231 13.44 -28.12 11.85
N ARG A 232 13.08 -27.19 12.75
CA ARG A 232 12.62 -27.50 14.11
C ARG A 232 11.12 -27.74 14.15
N ASP A 233 10.36 -26.83 13.56
CA ASP A 233 8.90 -26.80 13.59
C ASP A 233 8.39 -26.21 12.27
N ARG A 234 8.11 -27.09 11.30
CA ARG A 234 7.76 -26.66 9.94
C ARG A 234 6.48 -25.83 9.92
N GLU A 235 5.41 -26.31 10.55
CA GLU A 235 4.11 -25.66 10.50
C GLU A 235 4.13 -24.33 11.24
N GLY A 236 4.72 -24.28 12.44
CA GLY A 236 4.85 -23.04 13.19
C GLY A 236 5.81 -22.06 12.52
N ALA A 237 6.89 -22.51 11.87
CA ALA A 237 7.79 -21.65 11.13
C ALA A 237 7.10 -21.01 9.91
N GLN A 238 6.32 -21.79 9.15
CA GLN A 238 5.50 -21.25 8.06
C GLN A 238 4.51 -20.20 8.57
N ARG A 239 3.85 -20.45 9.71
CA ARG A 239 2.94 -19.50 10.34
C ARG A 239 3.66 -18.22 10.78
N ARG A 240 4.80 -18.33 11.47
CA ARG A 240 5.61 -17.19 11.90
C ARG A 240 6.09 -16.36 10.70
N PHE A 241 6.60 -17.03 9.66
CA PHE A 241 7.05 -16.36 8.44
C PHE A 241 5.90 -15.67 7.71
N LEU A 242 4.72 -16.30 7.64
CA LEU A 242 3.53 -15.70 7.05
C LEU A 242 3.06 -14.45 7.81
N LEU A 243 3.09 -14.48 9.14
CA LEU A 243 2.75 -13.31 9.97
C LEU A 243 3.80 -12.19 9.82
N ALA A 244 5.08 -12.55 9.71
CA ALA A 244 6.15 -11.58 9.44
C ALA A 244 5.97 -10.91 8.07
N MET A 245 5.68 -11.69 7.02
CA MET A 245 5.40 -11.17 5.68
C MET A 245 4.17 -10.26 5.66
N GLY A 246 3.07 -10.68 6.30
CA GLY A 246 1.89 -9.83 6.43
C GLY A 246 2.22 -8.53 7.16
N GLY A 247 3.08 -8.58 8.18
CA GLY A 247 3.55 -7.42 8.92
C GLY A 247 4.38 -6.46 8.07
N LEU A 248 5.31 -6.96 7.27
CA LEU A 248 6.09 -6.17 6.33
C LEU A 248 5.21 -5.49 5.27
N VAL A 249 4.25 -6.23 4.71
CA VAL A 249 3.26 -5.66 3.77
C VAL A 249 2.39 -4.62 4.46
N ALA A 250 2.00 -4.82 5.73
CA ALA A 250 1.19 -3.86 6.48
C ALA A 250 1.95 -2.55 6.75
N PHE A 251 3.22 -2.66 7.12
CA PHE A 251 4.12 -1.51 7.24
C PHE A 251 4.23 -0.75 5.92
N SER A 252 4.49 -1.48 4.82
CA SER A 252 4.58 -0.90 3.47
C SER A 252 3.27 -0.21 3.04
N ALA A 253 2.13 -0.82 3.38
CA ALA A 253 0.81 -0.28 3.11
C ALA A 253 0.57 1.02 3.87
N GLY A 254 0.99 1.09 5.13
CA GLY A 254 0.98 2.33 5.91
C GLY A 254 1.80 3.44 5.25
N GLY A 255 3.05 3.14 4.92
CA GLY A 255 3.97 4.10 4.28
C GLY A 255 3.45 4.62 2.95
N SER A 256 2.94 3.75 2.08
CA SER A 256 2.41 4.20 0.79
C SER A 256 1.04 4.90 0.93
N GLN A 257 0.11 4.31 1.67
CA GLN A 257 -1.30 4.67 1.58
C GLN A 257 -1.66 5.90 2.43
N VAL A 258 -0.86 6.26 3.44
CA VAL A 258 -1.08 7.51 4.18
C VAL A 258 -1.03 8.72 3.25
N GLY A 259 -0.13 8.71 2.27
CA GLY A 259 0.04 9.80 1.31
C GLY A 259 -1.18 10.05 0.45
N LEU A 260 -2.01 9.04 0.20
CA LEU A 260 -3.28 9.21 -0.49
C LEU A 260 -4.32 9.99 0.33
N ALA A 261 -4.24 9.96 1.66
CA ALA A 261 -5.16 10.68 2.54
C ALA A 261 -4.67 12.09 2.88
N ILE A 262 -3.37 12.28 3.05
CA ILE A 262 -2.80 13.55 3.51
C ILE A 262 -2.09 14.34 2.41
N GLY A 263 -1.68 13.69 1.30
CA GLY A 263 -0.99 14.34 0.18
C GLY A 263 -1.71 15.58 -0.34
N PRO A 264 -3.03 15.51 -0.63
CA PRO A 264 -3.79 16.69 -1.07
C PRO A 264 -3.83 17.85 -0.06
N LEU A 265 -3.48 17.60 1.21
CA LEU A 265 -3.39 18.62 2.26
C LEU A 265 -2.01 19.26 2.38
N VAL A 266 -0.96 18.63 1.84
CA VAL A 266 0.43 19.07 2.05
C VAL A 266 0.64 20.53 1.65
N PRO A 267 0.25 20.99 0.43
CA PRO A 267 0.49 22.38 0.03
C PRO A 267 -0.22 23.41 0.92
N ILE A 268 -1.35 23.02 1.52
CA ILE A 268 -2.17 23.91 2.34
C ILE A 268 -1.60 24.02 3.76
N PHE A 269 -1.16 22.89 4.32
CA PHE A 269 -0.69 22.82 5.70
C PHE A 269 0.78 23.22 5.85
N SER A 270 1.58 23.13 4.79
CA SER A 270 2.93 23.72 4.73
C SER A 270 2.89 25.24 4.89
N ASP A 271 1.91 25.91 4.26
CA ASP A 271 1.78 27.38 4.29
C ASP A 271 1.45 27.91 5.70
N VAL A 272 0.80 27.09 6.54
CA VAL A 272 0.48 27.41 7.94
C VAL A 272 1.48 26.80 8.93
N GLY A 273 2.61 26.27 8.45
CA GLY A 273 3.74 25.81 9.28
C GLY A 273 3.51 24.47 10.00
N VAL A 274 2.56 23.65 9.55
CA VAL A 274 2.36 22.31 10.14
C VAL A 274 3.36 21.34 9.51
N PRO A 275 4.20 20.66 10.33
CA PRO A 275 5.24 19.79 9.78
C PRO A 275 4.64 18.48 9.26
N LEU A 276 5.25 17.94 8.18
CA LEU A 276 4.79 16.72 7.50
C LEU A 276 4.64 15.52 8.46
N TRP A 277 5.56 15.35 9.42
CA TRP A 277 5.47 14.24 10.39
C TRP A 277 4.16 14.29 11.21
N ALA A 278 3.62 15.47 11.51
CA ALA A 278 2.37 15.60 12.26
C ALA A 278 1.17 15.16 11.40
N LEU A 279 1.19 15.48 10.10
CA LEU A 279 0.21 14.98 9.14
C LEU A 279 0.29 13.46 9.00
N LEU A 280 1.50 12.90 8.95
CA LEU A 280 1.72 11.44 8.88
C LEU A 280 1.20 10.72 10.13
N VAL A 281 1.40 11.28 11.32
CA VAL A 281 0.84 10.74 12.57
C VAL A 281 -0.69 10.78 12.54
N GLY A 282 -1.28 11.92 12.15
CA GLY A 282 -2.74 12.07 12.06
C GLY A 282 -3.38 11.12 11.04
N GLY A 283 -2.81 11.06 9.83
CA GLY A 283 -3.22 10.13 8.78
C GLY A 283 -3.06 8.68 9.22
N GLY A 284 -1.91 8.32 9.79
CA GLY A 284 -1.65 6.98 10.32
C GLY A 284 -2.63 6.56 11.43
N ALA A 285 -3.03 7.49 12.30
CA ALA A 285 -4.06 7.23 13.32
C ALA A 285 -5.43 6.93 12.67
N GLY A 286 -5.78 7.65 11.60
CA GLY A 286 -6.95 7.36 10.77
C GLY A 286 -6.87 5.97 10.12
N LEU A 287 -5.72 5.61 9.55
CA LEU A 287 -5.48 4.26 9.00
C LEU A 287 -5.70 3.17 10.05
N LEU A 288 -5.15 3.35 11.26
CA LEU A 288 -5.30 2.41 12.37
C LEU A 288 -6.77 2.25 12.76
N ALA A 289 -7.48 3.36 12.97
CA ALA A 289 -8.89 3.36 13.33
C ALA A 289 -9.75 2.64 12.27
N GLY A 290 -9.50 2.93 10.98
CA GLY A 290 -10.14 2.27 9.85
C GLY A 290 -9.83 0.78 9.80
N SER A 291 -8.56 0.41 9.96
CA SER A 291 -8.11 -0.98 9.93
C SER A 291 -8.77 -1.81 11.03
N TRP A 292 -8.90 -1.28 12.23
CA TRP A 292 -9.52 -2.02 13.33
C TRP A 292 -11.04 -2.14 13.19
N THR A 293 -11.73 -1.08 12.75
CA THR A 293 -13.20 -1.01 12.74
C THR A 293 -13.86 -1.47 11.43
N GLY A 294 -13.16 -1.34 10.30
CA GLY A 294 -13.71 -1.56 8.96
C GLY A 294 -13.10 -2.75 8.21
N ALA A 295 -11.80 -3.00 8.36
CA ALA A 295 -11.09 -4.05 7.60
C ALA A 295 -11.62 -5.48 7.79
N PRO A 296 -12.21 -5.90 8.92
CA PRO A 296 -12.73 -7.26 9.08
C PRO A 296 -13.66 -7.73 7.96
N ARG A 297 -14.49 -6.83 7.40
CA ARG A 297 -15.39 -7.13 6.28
C ARG A 297 -14.61 -7.47 5.02
N MET A 298 -13.62 -6.64 4.69
CA MET A 298 -12.81 -6.76 3.49
C MET A 298 -11.82 -7.93 3.59
N ILE A 299 -11.22 -8.16 4.76
CA ILE A 299 -10.36 -9.33 5.02
C ILE A 299 -11.11 -10.62 4.69
N LYS A 300 -12.36 -10.73 5.16
CA LYS A 300 -13.19 -11.92 4.89
C LYS A 300 -13.46 -12.08 3.40
N ALA A 301 -13.84 -11.01 2.70
CA ALA A 301 -14.07 -11.05 1.27
C ALA A 301 -12.81 -11.48 0.47
N ILE A 302 -11.66 -10.87 0.74
CA ILE A 302 -10.41 -11.16 0.00
C ILE A 302 -9.91 -12.59 0.30
N SER A 303 -9.99 -13.03 1.56
CA SER A 303 -9.46 -14.34 1.98
C SER A 303 -10.32 -15.54 1.53
N GLN A 304 -11.59 -15.32 1.21
CA GLN A 304 -12.55 -16.39 0.89
C GLN A 304 -13.01 -16.39 -0.58
N ASP A 305 -13.17 -15.21 -1.20
CA ASP A 305 -13.87 -15.11 -2.50
C ASP A 305 -12.95 -15.20 -3.73
N TYR A 306 -11.63 -15.02 -3.56
CA TYR A 306 -10.69 -14.83 -4.68
C TYR A 306 -9.85 -16.07 -5.00
N ALA A 307 -9.36 -16.77 -3.98
CA ALA A 307 -8.74 -18.09 -4.10
C ALA A 307 -8.72 -18.76 -2.73
N SER A 308 -8.72 -20.10 -2.68
CA SER A 308 -8.47 -20.80 -1.43
C SER A 308 -7.00 -20.57 -0.99
N MET A 309 -6.76 -20.18 0.26
CA MET A 309 -5.42 -19.81 0.73
C MET A 309 -4.88 -20.85 1.72
N GLY A 310 -3.75 -21.46 1.36
CA GLY A 310 -2.93 -22.27 2.29
C GLY A 310 -1.64 -21.52 2.63
N PRO A 311 -0.84 -22.00 3.60
CA PRO A 311 0.40 -21.32 4.01
C PRO A 311 1.35 -21.04 2.85
N ARG A 312 1.64 -22.04 2.00
CA ARG A 312 2.54 -21.89 0.84
C ARG A 312 2.03 -20.84 -0.16
N ARG A 313 0.75 -20.91 -0.54
CA ARG A 313 0.10 -19.95 -1.45
C ARG A 313 0.13 -18.53 -0.90
N SER A 314 -0.06 -18.39 0.40
CA SER A 314 -0.05 -17.09 1.08
C SER A 314 1.34 -16.47 1.08
N ILE A 315 2.37 -17.27 1.34
CA ILE A 315 3.78 -16.84 1.21
C ILE A 315 4.06 -16.41 -0.23
N SER A 316 3.67 -17.23 -1.22
CA SER A 316 3.86 -16.92 -2.64
C SER A 316 3.20 -15.62 -3.08
N ALA A 317 2.03 -15.27 -2.51
CA ALA A 317 1.34 -14.03 -2.82
C ALA A 317 1.99 -12.81 -2.14
N LEU A 318 2.43 -12.93 -0.89
CA LEU A 318 2.92 -11.79 -0.10
C LEU A 318 4.31 -11.30 -0.52
N ILE A 319 5.20 -12.20 -0.98
CA ILE A 319 6.56 -11.82 -1.38
C ILE A 319 6.60 -10.84 -2.56
N PRO A 320 6.00 -11.15 -3.73
CA PRO A 320 5.96 -10.18 -4.83
C PRO A 320 5.15 -8.95 -4.45
N SER A 321 4.13 -9.09 -3.61
CA SER A 321 3.35 -7.95 -3.13
C SER A 321 4.19 -6.97 -2.33
N PHE A 322 5.02 -7.48 -1.42
CA PHE A 322 5.97 -6.68 -0.65
C PHE A 322 7.01 -6.02 -1.56
N ALA A 323 7.58 -6.77 -2.50
CA ALA A 323 8.57 -6.23 -3.44
C ALA A 323 8.01 -5.09 -4.30
N ILE A 324 6.83 -5.27 -4.90
CA ILE A 324 6.17 -4.25 -5.72
C ILE A 324 5.83 -3.02 -4.88
N ALA A 325 5.30 -3.23 -3.67
CA ALA A 325 4.99 -2.13 -2.75
C ALA A 325 6.24 -1.32 -2.39
N GLN A 326 7.36 -1.97 -2.09
CA GLN A 326 8.60 -1.28 -1.74
C GLN A 326 9.22 -0.53 -2.92
N THR A 327 9.20 -1.11 -4.12
CA THR A 327 9.61 -0.42 -5.35
C THR A 327 8.78 0.85 -5.55
N ALA A 328 7.46 0.75 -5.40
CA ALA A 328 6.57 1.91 -5.56
C ALA A 328 6.84 3.02 -4.54
N VAL A 329 7.03 2.65 -3.26
CA VAL A 329 7.34 3.62 -2.21
C VAL A 329 8.69 4.30 -2.45
N ALA A 330 9.70 3.55 -2.91
CA ALA A 330 11.01 4.10 -3.25
C ALA A 330 10.93 5.17 -4.36
N PHE A 331 10.08 4.95 -5.37
CA PHE A 331 9.85 5.90 -6.47
C PHE A 331 8.74 6.94 -6.18
N GLY A 332 8.14 6.94 -4.99
CA GLY A 332 7.02 7.82 -4.67
C GLY A 332 5.79 7.61 -5.55
N ILE A 333 5.63 6.43 -6.17
CA ILE A 333 4.51 6.14 -7.06
C ILE A 333 3.31 5.69 -6.21
N PRO A 334 2.14 6.36 -6.30
CA PRO A 334 0.95 5.92 -5.58
C PRO A 334 0.46 4.57 -6.12
N VAL A 335 0.27 3.59 -5.24
CA VAL A 335 -0.07 2.21 -5.62
C VAL A 335 -1.29 1.64 -4.92
N SER A 336 -2.00 0.77 -5.63
CA SER A 336 -3.15 0.08 -5.09
C SER A 336 -2.73 -1.26 -4.46
N PHE A 337 -2.70 -1.32 -3.13
CA PHE A 337 -2.48 -2.59 -2.41
C PHE A 337 -3.57 -3.64 -2.70
N ASN A 338 -4.79 -3.19 -3.01
CA ASN A 338 -5.86 -4.08 -3.46
C ASN A 338 -5.50 -4.74 -4.78
N GLU A 339 -4.94 -3.99 -5.73
CA GLU A 339 -4.48 -4.53 -7.01
C GLU A 339 -3.33 -5.50 -6.83
N ILE A 340 -2.27 -5.06 -6.14
CA ILE A 340 -1.07 -5.87 -5.89
C ILE A 340 -1.44 -7.24 -5.28
N ILE A 341 -2.19 -7.22 -4.17
CA ILE A 341 -2.49 -8.43 -3.40
C ILE A 341 -3.51 -9.31 -4.11
N VAL A 342 -4.58 -8.76 -4.69
CA VAL A 342 -5.58 -9.56 -5.41
C VAL A 342 -4.94 -10.27 -6.60
N SER A 343 -4.10 -9.56 -7.38
CA SER A 343 -3.39 -10.16 -8.51
C SER A 343 -2.42 -11.26 -8.07
N ALA A 344 -1.70 -11.05 -6.97
CA ALA A 344 -0.80 -12.07 -6.42
C ALA A 344 -1.55 -13.30 -5.87
N ILE A 345 -2.69 -13.10 -5.20
CA ILE A 345 -3.57 -14.19 -4.73
C ILE A 345 -4.09 -15.02 -5.91
N VAL A 346 -4.58 -14.34 -6.96
CA VAL A 346 -5.06 -14.99 -8.18
C VAL A 346 -3.94 -15.83 -8.83
N GLY A 347 -2.75 -15.24 -8.99
CA GLY A 347 -1.58 -15.93 -9.55
C GLY A 347 -1.18 -17.17 -8.75
N ALA A 348 -1.09 -17.05 -7.42
CA ALA A 348 -0.81 -18.18 -6.54
C ALA A 348 -1.93 -19.24 -6.55
N GLY A 349 -3.19 -18.83 -6.75
CA GLY A 349 -4.34 -19.72 -6.89
C GLY A 349 -4.28 -20.59 -8.15
N TYR A 350 -3.93 -19.97 -9.29
CA TYR A 350 -3.75 -20.68 -10.57
C TYR A 350 -2.65 -21.75 -10.52
N ALA A 351 -1.59 -21.53 -9.74
CA ALA A 351 -0.51 -22.50 -9.58
C ALA A 351 -0.95 -23.84 -8.96
N ALA A 352 -2.08 -23.84 -8.24
CA ALA A 352 -2.66 -24.98 -7.55
C ALA A 352 -3.82 -25.65 -8.34
N GLY A 353 -3.89 -25.45 -9.67
CA GLY A 353 -4.90 -26.08 -10.52
C GLY A 353 -6.28 -25.41 -10.43
N ASP A 354 -6.33 -24.08 -10.55
CA ASP A 354 -7.53 -23.24 -10.51
C ASP A 354 -8.33 -23.27 -9.19
N ALA A 355 -7.75 -23.82 -8.11
CA ALA A 355 -8.45 -24.12 -6.85
C ALA A 355 -9.10 -22.89 -6.17
N GLY A 356 -10.35 -22.63 -6.55
CA GLY A 356 -11.19 -21.56 -6.00
C GLY A 356 -10.98 -20.19 -6.66
N VAL A 357 -10.37 -20.11 -7.85
CA VAL A 357 -10.21 -18.83 -8.56
C VAL A 357 -11.51 -18.45 -9.28
N SER A 358 -12.15 -17.35 -8.84
CA SER A 358 -13.40 -16.88 -9.44
C SER A 358 -13.17 -15.89 -10.59
N ARG A 359 -13.36 -16.35 -11.83
CA ARG A 359 -13.25 -15.49 -13.04
C ARG A 359 -14.22 -14.32 -13.04
N ALA A 360 -15.44 -14.54 -12.56
CA ALA A 360 -16.43 -13.48 -12.43
C ALA A 360 -15.98 -12.39 -11.45
N LYS A 361 -15.51 -12.78 -10.25
CA LYS A 361 -15.02 -11.82 -9.24
C LYS A 361 -13.82 -11.02 -9.75
N MET A 362 -12.89 -11.64 -10.47
CA MET A 362 -11.79 -10.93 -11.10
C MET A 362 -12.29 -9.87 -12.09
N GLY A 363 -13.21 -10.23 -12.99
CA GLY A 363 -13.80 -9.30 -13.96
C GLY A 363 -14.50 -8.11 -13.28
N TYR A 364 -15.32 -8.37 -12.25
CA TYR A 364 -15.95 -7.31 -11.47
C TYR A 364 -14.94 -6.42 -10.75
N THR A 365 -13.83 -6.98 -10.28
CA THR A 365 -12.78 -6.24 -9.57
C THR A 365 -12.04 -5.31 -10.52
N VAL A 366 -11.64 -5.79 -11.70
CA VAL A 366 -11.01 -4.96 -12.74
C VAL A 366 -11.95 -3.84 -13.20
N PHE A 367 -13.22 -4.18 -13.43
CA PHE A 367 -14.24 -3.18 -13.75
C PHE A 367 -14.37 -2.13 -12.64
N ALA A 368 -14.43 -2.55 -11.38
CA ALA A 368 -14.52 -1.64 -10.24
C ALA A 368 -13.30 -0.72 -10.14
N TRP A 369 -12.10 -1.20 -10.46
CA TRP A 369 -10.89 -0.37 -10.49
C TRP A 369 -10.97 0.71 -11.57
N ILE A 370 -11.28 0.32 -12.81
CA ILE A 370 -11.43 1.27 -13.94
C ILE A 370 -12.57 2.26 -13.66
N ALA A 371 -13.72 1.76 -13.21
CA ALA A 371 -14.87 2.59 -12.87
C ALA A 371 -14.56 3.56 -11.73
N SER A 372 -13.77 3.15 -10.73
CA SER A 372 -13.37 4.03 -9.63
C SER A 372 -12.43 5.15 -10.10
N LEU A 373 -11.51 4.87 -11.04
CA LEU A 373 -10.62 5.89 -11.61
C LEU A 373 -11.41 6.92 -12.41
N VAL A 374 -12.18 6.45 -13.40
CA VAL A 374 -12.96 7.32 -14.29
C VAL A 374 -14.04 8.07 -13.52
N GLY A 375 -14.75 7.37 -12.62
CA GLY A 375 -15.81 7.94 -11.81
C GLY A 375 -15.29 9.00 -10.83
N SER A 376 -14.18 8.74 -10.14
CA SER A 376 -13.59 9.74 -9.22
C SER A 376 -13.07 10.97 -9.95
N LEU A 377 -12.47 10.82 -11.14
CA LEU A 377 -12.06 11.94 -11.98
C LEU A 377 -13.24 12.79 -12.42
N ALA A 378 -14.27 12.16 -12.99
CA ALA A 378 -15.47 12.86 -13.45
C ALA A 378 -16.22 13.56 -12.30
N LEU A 379 -16.36 12.89 -11.16
CA LEU A 379 -17.00 13.45 -9.97
C LEU A 379 -16.15 14.58 -9.38
N GLY A 380 -14.83 14.40 -9.26
CA GLY A 380 -13.94 15.43 -8.75
C GLY A 380 -14.01 16.71 -9.59
N PHE A 381 -13.93 16.56 -10.92
CA PHE A 381 -14.08 17.68 -11.86
C PHE A 381 -15.46 18.34 -11.71
N GLY A 382 -16.53 17.56 -11.87
CA GLY A 382 -17.90 18.07 -11.92
C GLY A 382 -18.35 18.72 -10.62
N VAL A 383 -18.06 18.10 -9.47
CA VAL A 383 -18.43 18.65 -8.16
C VAL A 383 -17.66 19.94 -7.89
N TYR A 384 -16.36 19.98 -8.19
CA TYR A 384 -15.58 21.20 -7.97
C TYR A 384 -16.04 22.34 -8.88
N SER A 385 -16.28 22.09 -10.17
CA SER A 385 -16.83 23.09 -11.09
C SER A 385 -18.19 23.61 -10.63
N ALA A 386 -19.06 22.74 -10.11
CA ALA A 386 -20.36 23.15 -9.58
C ALA A 386 -20.21 24.03 -8.32
N VAL A 387 -19.29 23.69 -7.41
CA VAL A 387 -19.01 24.51 -6.22
C VAL A 387 -18.49 25.89 -6.62
N GLN A 388 -17.59 25.97 -7.61
CA GLN A 388 -17.05 27.24 -8.12
C GLN A 388 -18.11 28.08 -8.86
N PHE A 389 -19.12 27.46 -9.45
CA PHE A 389 -20.21 28.20 -10.10
C PHE A 389 -21.17 28.85 -9.09
N VAL A 390 -21.28 28.29 -7.89
CA VAL A 390 -22.21 28.75 -6.84
C VAL A 390 -21.57 29.79 -5.90
N LEU A 391 -20.23 29.78 -5.75
CA LEU A 391 -19.46 30.68 -4.88
C LEU A 391 -18.96 31.92 -5.63
#